data_AF-A0A1V5E427-F1
#
_entry.id   AF-A0A1V5E427-F1
#
_cell.length_a   1.000
_cell.length_b   1.000
_cell.length_c   1.000
_cell.angle_alpha   90.00
_cell.angle_beta   90.00
_cell.angle_gamma   90.00
#
_symmetry.space_group_name_H-M   'P 1'
#
loop_
_entity.id
_entity.type
_entity.pdbx_description
1 polymer ?
#
loop_
_entity_poly.entity_id
_entity_poly.type
_entity_poly.pdbx_seq_one_letter_code
_entity_poly.pdbx_strand_id
1 'polypeptide(L)' 'MKTVRGNVTIDRTIRENVRAQLRVYVKRILRKYGYPPDKQEKATQTVLEQAEVLCPEWAAA' A
#
# COMPACT_ATOMS: atom_id res chain seq x y z
N MET A 1 -19.93 5.48 -23.09
CA MET A 1 -18.67 4.92 -22.52
C MET A 1 -17.86 5.96 -21.71
N LYS A 2 -18.45 6.63 -20.71
CA LYS A 2 -17.70 7.55 -19.80
C LYS A 2 -17.62 7.02 -18.36
N THR A 3 -18.59 6.20 -17.94
CA THR A 3 -18.71 5.70 -16.57
C THR A 3 -17.60 4.73 -16.16
N VAL A 4 -17.21 3.79 -17.05
CA VAL A 4 -16.20 2.76 -16.73
C VAL A 4 -14.80 3.36 -16.55
N ARG A 5 -14.37 4.27 -17.44
CA ARG A 5 -13.06 4.95 -17.31
C ARG A 5 -12.97 5.84 -16.06
N GLY A 6 -14.08 6.48 -15.67
CA GLY A 6 -14.16 7.25 -14.43
C GLY A 6 -14.00 6.36 -13.21
N ASN A 7 -14.69 5.22 -13.18
CA ASN A 7 -14.64 4.27 -12.07
C ASN A 7 -13.23 3.68 -11.87
N VAL A 8 -12.58 3.27 -12.97
CA VAL A 8 -11.22 2.70 -12.92
C VAL A 8 -10.18 3.73 -12.43
N THR A 9 -10.34 5.01 -12.79
CA THR A 9 -9.44 6.07 -12.31
C THR A 9 -9.61 6.34 -10.81
N ILE A 10 -10.85 6.32 -10.32
CA ILE A 10 -11.18 6.51 -8.90
C ILE A 10 -10.62 5.33 -8.08
N ASP A 11 -10.83 4.10 -8.54
CA ASP A 11 -10.33 2.90 -7.87
C ASP A 11 -8.79 2.91 -7.73
N ARG A 12 -8.09 3.26 -8.83
CA ARG A 12 -6.63 3.41 -8.82
C ARG A 12 -6.15 4.47 -7.82
N THR A 13 -6.84 5.60 -7.75
CA THR A 13 -6.51 6.69 -6.84
C THR A 13 -6.68 6.26 -5.37
N ILE A 14 -7.75 5.54 -5.05
CA ILE A 14 -7.98 4.99 -3.71
C ILE A 14 -6.87 3.98 -3.35
N ARG A 15 -6.51 3.10 -4.29
CA ARG A 15 -5.44 2.11 -4.12
C ARG A 15 -4.08 2.75 -3.85
N GLU A 16 -3.73 3.81 -4.57
CA GLU A 16 -2.49 4.57 -4.37
C GLU A 16 -2.48 5.29 -3.02
N ASN A 17 -3.62 5.85 -2.60
CA ASN A 17 -3.75 6.52 -1.30
C ASN A 17 -3.54 5.53 -0.14
N VAL A 18 -4.20 4.37 -0.18
CA VAL A 18 -4.05 3.31 0.83
C VAL A 18 -2.60 2.81 0.89
N ARG A 19 -1.94 2.59 -0.27
CA ARG A 19 -0.51 2.22 -0.31
C ARG A 19 0.38 3.30 0.31
N ALA A 20 0.11 4.57 0.06
CA ALA A 20 0.85 5.68 0.65
C ALA A 20 0.68 5.71 2.18
N GLN A 21 -0.55 5.55 2.68
CA GLN A 21 -0.83 5.49 4.12
C GLN A 21 -0.15 4.28 4.78
N LEU A 22 -0.20 3.10 4.15
CA LEU A 22 0.43 1.89 4.67
C LEU A 22 1.95 2.06 4.81
N ARG A 23 2.62 2.67 3.82
CA ARG A 23 4.05 2.99 3.89
C ARG A 23 4.39 3.88 5.08
N VAL A 24 3.55 4.88 5.37
CA VAL A 24 3.74 5.77 6.52
C VAL A 24 3.59 5.01 7.84
N TYR A 25 2.56 4.17 7.96
CA TYR A 25 2.35 3.35 9.16
C TYR A 25 3.49 2.38 9.41
N VAL A 26 3.94 1.66 8.38
CA VAL A 26 5.03 0.69 8.49
C VAL A 26 6.34 1.40 8.89
N LYS A 27 6.68 2.52 8.24
CA LYS A 27 7.85 3.32 8.64
C LYS A 27 7.75 3.80 10.10
N ARG A 28 6.56 4.23 10.54
CA ARG A 28 6.34 4.68 11.93
C ARG A 28 6.52 3.54 12.93
N ILE A 29 6.02 2.34 12.62
CA ILE A 29 6.17 1.13 13.43
C ILE A 29 7.65 0.75 13.51
N LEU A 30 8.33 0.64 12.38
CA LEU A 30 9.76 0.27 12.33
C LEU A 30 10.63 1.26 13.10
N ARG A 31 10.37 2.57 12.97
CA ARG A 31 11.05 3.59 13.76
C ARG A 31 10.79 3.44 15.26
N LYS A 32 9.56 3.10 15.67
CA LYS A 32 9.22 2.85 17.08
C LYS A 32 9.98 1.66 17.66
N TYR A 33 10.28 0.64 16.85
CA TYR A 33 11.05 -0.54 17.25
C TYR A 33 12.57 -0.42 17.00
N GLY A 34 13.07 0.77 16.65
CA GLY A 34 14.52 1.00 16.47
C GLY A 34 15.13 0.40 15.20
N TYR A 35 14.32 0.11 14.18
CA TYR A 35 14.84 -0.44 12.92
C TYR A 35 15.68 0.61 12.16
N PRO A 36 16.90 0.25 11.71
CA PRO A 36 17.77 1.14 10.94
C PRO A 36 17.17 1.44 9.56
N PRO A 37 17.36 2.66 9.02
CA PRO A 37 16.72 3.13 7.79
C PRO A 37 16.96 2.20 6.58
N ASP A 38 18.16 1.62 6.43
CA ASP A 38 18.48 0.62 5.40
C ASP A 38 17.54 -0.59 5.40
N LYS A 39 17.15 -1.07 6.59
CA LYS A 39 16.27 -2.24 6.73
C LYS A 39 14.79 -1.85 6.67
N GLN A 40 14.46 -0.56 6.79
CA GLN A 40 13.08 -0.10 6.74
C GLN A 40 12.48 -0.23 5.34
N GLU A 41 13.27 0.04 4.31
CA GLU A 41 12.79 -0.03 2.93
C GLU A 41 12.38 -1.46 2.56
N LYS A 42 13.26 -2.43 2.83
CA LYS A 42 12.99 -3.86 2.59
C LYS A 42 11.77 -4.35 3.37
N ALA A 43 11.66 -4.01 4.66
CA ALA A 43 10.50 -4.38 5.47
C ALA A 43 9.20 -3.73 4.95
N THR A 44 9.27 -2.48 4.48
CA THR A 44 8.12 -1.79 3.88
C THR A 44 7.67 -2.47 2.58
N GLN A 45 8.60 -2.89 1.73
CA GLN A 45 8.32 -3.63 0.49
C GLN A 45 7.62 -4.95 0.79
N THR A 46 8.14 -5.74 1.74
CA THR A 46 7.54 -7.02 2.12
C THR A 46 6.12 -6.87 2.66
N VAL A 47 5.86 -5.85 3.48
CA VAL A 47 4.50 -5.60 4.00
C VAL A 47 3.53 -5.17 2.90
N LEU A 48 4.01 -4.41 1.90
CA LEU A 48 3.19 -4.07 0.73
C LEU A 48 2.85 -5.30 -0.11
N GLU A 49 3.82 -6.17 -0.39
CA GLU A 49 3.58 -7.43 -1.12
C GLU A 49 2.63 -8.35 -0.35
N GLN A 50 2.79 -8.47 0.96
CA GLN A 50 1.88 -9.25 1.81
C GLN A 50 0.47 -8.65 1.82
N ALA A 51 0.34 -7.33 1.87
CA ALA A 51 -0.95 -6.64 1.81
C ALA A 51 -1.66 -6.89 0.46
N GLU A 52 -0.92 -6.93 -0.65
CA GLU A 52 -1.47 -7.28 -1.97
C GLU A 52 -1.96 -8.72 -2.07
N VAL A 53 -1.30 -9.66 -1.37
CA VAL A 53 -1.69 -11.08 -1.35
C VAL A 53 -2.84 -11.34 -0.37
N LEU A 54 -2.83 -10.69 0.79
CA LEU A 54 -3.82 -10.92 1.86
C LEU A 54 -5.18 -10.30 1.56
N CYS A 55 -5.24 -9.28 0.71
CA CYS A 55 -6.51 -8.67 0.33
C CYS A 55 -6.75 -8.82 -1.18
N PRO A 56 -7.25 -9.98 -1.64
CA PRO A 56 -7.64 -10.16 -3.03
C PRO A 56 -8.78 -9.20 -3.43
N GLU A 57 -9.55 -8.66 -2.48
CA GLU A 57 -10.55 -7.60 -2.71
C GLU A 57 -9.93 -6.24 -3.10
N TRP A 58 -8.62 -6.04 -2.92
CA TRP A 58 -7.88 -4.90 -3.48
C TRP A 58 -7.28 -5.20 -4.86
N ALA A 59 -7.14 -6.48 -5.20
CA ALA A 59 -6.63 -6.94 -6.50
C ALA A 59 -7.74 -7.14 -7.53
N ALA A 60 -8.96 -7.45 -7.07
CA ALA A 60 -10.12 -7.74 -7.91
C ALA A 60 -11.24 -6.69 -7.69
N ALA A 61 -11.11 -5.55 -8.36
CA ALA A 61 -12.22 -4.69 -8.78
C ALA A 61 -11.85 -3.98 -10.09
#